data_AF-T1AU34-F1
#
_entry.id   AF-T1AU34-F1
#
_cell.length_a   1.000
_cell.length_b   1.000
_cell.length_c   1.000
_cell.angle_alpha   90.00
_cell.angle_beta   90.00
_cell.angle_gamma   90.00
#
_symmetry.space_group_name_H-M   'P 1'
#
loop_
_entity.id
_entity.type
_entity.pdbx_description
1 polymer ?
#
loop_
_entity_poly.entity_id
_entity_poly.type
_entity_poly.pdbx_seq_one_letter_code
_entity_poly.pdbx_strand_id
1 'polypeptide(L)'
;YLVQEMTIRLGAVTRRGHAEMIWKRYGPFWGAFSLFDLVVANILTLMTEFIGIRIAGEVFGWPYGLTVPLAALFVILCLVYLRYWTWERLSLLIAAFNLVFVPITLFSHPDWKAAAESFAGHGWLVAGGFLSAPFLILLSANIGTTIAPWQLFFQQSCVVDKGLVPKDID
;
A
#
# COMPACT_ATOMS: atom_id res chain seq x y z
N TYR A 1 10.43 3.94 -4.31
CA TYR A 1 11.05 3.99 -5.64
C TYR A 1 12.21 3.00 -5.78
N LEU A 2 13.38 3.22 -5.16
CA LEU A 2 14.56 2.35 -5.32
C LEU A 2 14.27 0.85 -5.12
N VAL A 3 13.57 0.49 -4.04
CA VAL A 3 13.22 -0.90 -3.74
C VAL A 3 12.32 -1.49 -4.84
N GLN A 4 11.31 -0.73 -5.30
CA GLN A 4 10.39 -1.16 -6.35
C GLN A 4 11.08 -1.34 -7.70
N GLU A 5 11.98 -0.41 -8.07
CA GLU A 5 12.78 -0.51 -9.29
C GLU A 5 13.67 -1.76 -9.30
N MET A 6 14.34 -2.03 -8.17
CA MET A 6 15.15 -3.23 -8.01
C MET A 6 14.32 -4.51 -8.11
N THR A 7 13.11 -4.52 -7.55
CA THR A 7 12.17 -5.64 -7.68
C THR A 7 11.76 -5.89 -9.13
N ILE A 8 11.49 -4.83 -9.90
CA ILE A 8 11.18 -4.95 -11.34
C ILE A 8 12.36 -5.56 -12.10
N ARG A 9 13.56 -4.99 -11.94
CA ARG A 9 14.77 -5.49 -12.64
C ARG A 9 15.09 -6.94 -12.28
N LEU A 10 14.98 -7.28 -11.00
CA LEU A 10 15.21 -8.63 -10.52
C LEU A 10 14.18 -9.61 -11.12
N GLY A 11 12.90 -9.22 -11.19
CA GLY A 11 11.86 -10.02 -11.84
C GLY A 11 12.12 -10.27 -13.32
N ALA A 12 12.52 -9.24 -14.06
CA ALA A 12 12.77 -9.34 -15.49
C ALA A 12 14.00 -10.20 -15.84
N VAL A 13 15.03 -10.17 -15.01
CA VAL A 13 16.24 -10.99 -15.21
C VAL A 13 16.00 -12.44 -14.77
N THR A 14 15.39 -12.65 -13.60
CA THR A 14 15.27 -13.99 -13.00
C THR A 14 14.11 -14.80 -13.55
N ARG A 15 13.09 -14.14 -14.10
CA ARG A 15 11.81 -14.73 -14.54
C ARG A 15 11.16 -15.65 -13.51
N ARG A 16 11.33 -15.33 -12.23
CA ARG A 16 10.81 -16.11 -11.10
C ARG A 16 10.07 -15.21 -10.13
N GLY A 17 9.09 -15.76 -9.43
CA GLY A 17 8.37 -15.06 -8.38
C GLY A 17 9.26 -14.78 -7.16
N HIS A 18 8.93 -13.75 -6.38
CA HIS A 18 9.76 -13.34 -5.25
C HIS A 18 9.90 -14.45 -4.19
N ALA A 19 8.81 -15.15 -3.88
CA ALA A 19 8.81 -16.30 -2.95
C ALA A 19 9.72 -17.45 -3.40
N GLU A 20 9.75 -17.75 -4.70
CA GLU A 20 10.57 -18.82 -5.26
C GLU A 20 12.07 -18.51 -5.11
N MET A 21 12.46 -17.25 -5.27
CA MET A 21 13.84 -16.82 -5.07
C MET A 21 14.28 -16.93 -3.62
N ILE A 22 13.40 -16.56 -2.67
CA ILE A 22 13.68 -16.70 -1.24
C ILE A 22 13.90 -18.17 -0.91
N TRP A 23 13.03 -19.06 -1.41
CA TRP A 23 13.17 -20.49 -1.20
C TRP A 23 14.49 -21.05 -1.75
N LYS A 24 14.88 -20.67 -2.96
CA LYS A 24 16.10 -21.16 -3.60
C LYS A 24 17.38 -20.61 -2.98
N ARG A 25 17.36 -19.37 -2.47
CA ARG A 25 18.57 -18.70 -1.93
C ARG A 25 18.75 -18.91 -0.44
N TYR A 26 17.67 -18.86 0.34
CA TYR A 26 17.70 -18.90 1.80
C TYR A 26 17.13 -20.20 2.39
N GLY A 27 16.53 -21.06 1.57
CA GLY A 27 16.06 -22.38 1.99
C GLY A 27 14.61 -22.41 2.47
N PRO A 28 14.10 -23.61 2.80
CA PRO A 28 12.68 -23.87 3.05
C PRO A 28 12.08 -23.06 4.20
N PHE A 29 12.84 -22.90 5.29
CA PHE A 29 12.41 -22.20 6.50
C PHE A 29 12.11 -20.72 6.23
N TRP A 30 13.05 -20.00 5.62
CA TRP A 30 12.90 -18.57 5.33
C TRP A 30 11.82 -18.28 4.29
N GLY A 31 11.63 -19.18 3.32
CA GLY A 31 10.52 -19.09 2.38
C GLY A 31 9.17 -19.23 3.07
N ALA A 32 9.01 -20.22 3.96
CA ALA A 32 7.78 -20.42 4.72
C ALA A 32 7.49 -19.26 5.69
N PHE A 33 8.52 -18.77 6.41
CA PHE A 33 8.40 -17.62 7.29
C PHE A 33 7.92 -16.37 6.53
N SER A 34 8.53 -16.07 5.38
CA SER A 34 8.15 -14.91 4.57
C SER A 34 6.73 -15.03 4.00
N LEU A 35 6.30 -16.23 3.60
CA LEU A 35 4.94 -16.46 3.13
C LEU A 35 3.91 -16.29 4.26
N PHE A 36 4.22 -16.79 5.46
CA PHE A 36 3.36 -16.63 6.63
C PHE A 36 3.22 -15.15 7.02
N ASP A 37 4.33 -14.43 7.12
CA ASP A 37 4.34 -12.99 7.41
C ASP A 37 3.53 -12.21 6.38
N LEU A 38 3.67 -12.55 5.10
CA LEU A 38 2.89 -11.97 4.01
C LEU A 38 1.39 -12.19 4.19
N VAL A 39 0.95 -13.39 4.56
CA VAL A 39 -0.47 -13.69 4.83
C VAL A 39 -0.98 -12.88 6.01
N VAL A 40 -0.24 -12.84 7.12
CA VAL A 40 -0.61 -12.06 8.31
C VAL A 40 -0.74 -10.57 7.98
N ALA A 41 0.25 -10.00 7.27
CA ALA A 41 0.23 -8.60 6.87
C ALA A 41 -0.98 -8.26 5.98
N ASN A 42 -1.34 -9.15 5.05
CA ASN A 42 -2.54 -8.98 4.22
C ASN A 42 -3.84 -9.03 5.03
N ILE A 43 -3.96 -9.94 6.00
CA ILE A 43 -5.12 -10.00 6.89
C ILE A 43 -5.25 -8.71 7.70
N LEU A 44 -4.14 -8.22 8.27
CA LEU A 44 -4.13 -6.95 9.03
C LEU A 44 -4.50 -5.75 8.15
N THR A 45 -4.07 -5.77 6.88
CA THR A 45 -4.42 -4.74 5.90
C THR A 45 -5.92 -4.76 5.62
N LEU A 46 -6.48 -5.93 5.30
CA LEU A 46 -7.92 -6.11 5.08
C LEU A 46 -8.73 -5.65 6.31
N MET A 47 -8.31 -6.03 7.52
CA MET A 47 -8.97 -5.57 8.75
C MET A 47 -9.00 -4.04 8.84
N THR A 48 -7.89 -3.38 8.53
CA THR A 48 -7.78 -1.92 8.56
C THR A 48 -8.68 -1.26 7.52
N GLU A 49 -8.77 -1.82 6.31
CA GLU A 49 -9.68 -1.35 5.26
C GLU A 49 -11.15 -1.45 5.68
N PHE A 50 -11.56 -2.59 6.26
CA PHE A 50 -12.93 -2.76 6.76
C PHE A 50 -13.25 -1.86 7.95
N ILE A 51 -12.29 -1.61 8.84
CA ILE A 51 -12.44 -0.61 9.90
C ILE A 51 -12.67 0.78 9.29
N GLY A 52 -11.89 1.16 8.27
CA GLY A 52 -12.06 2.42 7.56
C GLY A 52 -13.45 2.57 6.95
N ILE A 53 -13.96 1.52 6.30
CA ILE A 53 -15.32 1.50 5.73
C ILE A 53 -16.39 1.62 6.81
N ARG A 54 -16.22 0.94 7.95
CA ARG A 54 -17.13 1.05 9.08
C ARG A 54 -17.21 2.49 9.58
N ILE A 55 -16.06 3.11 9.85
CA ILE A 55 -15.98 4.49 10.36
C ILE A 55 -16.59 5.45 9.35
N ALA A 56 -16.30 5.28 8.05
CA ALA A 56 -16.91 6.07 6.99
C ALA A 56 -18.44 5.92 6.97
N GLY A 57 -18.95 4.68 7.08
CA GLY A 57 -20.38 4.40 7.14
C GLY A 57 -21.07 5.02 8.37
N GLU A 58 -20.40 5.04 9.53
CA GLU A 58 -20.91 5.70 10.75
C GLU A 58 -21.09 7.22 10.53
N VAL A 59 -20.21 7.88 9.77
CA VAL A 59 -20.35 9.30 9.40
C VAL A 59 -21.61 9.56 8.55
N PHE A 60 -22.03 8.59 7.74
CA PHE A 60 -23.27 8.65 6.95
C PHE A 60 -24.50 8.13 7.72
N GLY A 61 -24.34 7.72 8.98
CA GLY A 61 -25.42 7.17 9.82
C GLY A 61 -25.81 5.73 9.49
N TRP A 62 -24.98 4.98 8.75
CA TRP A 62 -25.28 3.60 8.38
C TRP A 62 -24.77 2.61 9.45
N PRO A 63 -25.55 1.58 9.81
CA PRO A 63 -25.14 0.61 10.81
C PRO A 63 -24.04 -0.33 10.29
N TYR A 64 -23.13 -0.73 11.18
CA TYR A 64 -22.01 -1.63 10.87
C TYR A 64 -22.47 -2.99 10.30
N GLY A 65 -23.65 -3.45 10.69
CA GLY A 65 -24.23 -4.71 10.21
C GLY A 65 -24.61 -4.68 8.73
N LEU A 66 -24.74 -3.49 8.12
CA LEU A 66 -24.98 -3.33 6.68
C LEU A 66 -23.70 -2.95 5.93
N THR A 67 -22.92 -2.02 6.45
CA THR A 67 -21.75 -1.46 5.76
C THR A 67 -20.66 -2.51 5.50
N VAL A 68 -20.34 -3.33 6.51
CA VAL A 68 -19.27 -4.33 6.41
C VAL A 68 -19.63 -5.46 5.43
N PRO A 69 -20.81 -6.10 5.50
CA PRO A 69 -21.18 -7.14 4.53
C PRO A 69 -21.34 -6.60 3.11
N LEU A 70 -21.85 -5.39 2.93
CA LEU A 70 -21.97 -4.77 1.61
C LEU A 70 -20.59 -4.52 0.98
N ALA A 71 -19.63 -4.03 1.76
CA ALA A 71 -18.26 -3.87 1.29
C ALA A 71 -17.59 -5.21 0.95
N ALA A 72 -17.78 -6.23 1.79
CA ALA A 72 -17.26 -7.57 1.52
C ALA A 72 -17.86 -8.14 0.23
N LEU A 73 -19.18 -8.02 0.05
CA LEU A 73 -19.86 -8.42 -1.16
C LEU A 73 -19.32 -7.65 -2.37
N PHE A 74 -19.14 -6.33 -2.26
CA PHE A 74 -18.57 -5.52 -3.32
C PHE A 74 -17.16 -6.00 -3.73
N VAL A 75 -16.28 -6.28 -2.78
CA VAL A 75 -14.94 -6.81 -3.05
C VAL A 75 -15.00 -8.17 -3.73
N ILE A 76 -15.86 -9.09 -3.25
CA ILE A 76 -16.04 -10.42 -3.85
C ILE A 76 -16.56 -10.29 -5.29
N LEU A 77 -17.56 -9.45 -5.53
CA LEU A 77 -18.10 -9.20 -6.86
C LEU A 77 -17.02 -8.61 -7.78
N CYS A 78 -16.22 -7.68 -7.27
CA CYS A 78 -15.09 -7.14 -8.02
C CYS A 78 -14.11 -8.24 -8.41
N LEU A 79 -13.75 -9.15 -7.49
CA LEU A 79 -12.83 -10.26 -7.77
C LEU A 79 -13.38 -11.25 -8.81
N VAL A 80 -14.68 -11.56 -8.77
CA VAL A 80 -15.29 -12.56 -9.66
C VAL A 80 -15.58 -11.99 -11.05
N TYR A 81 -16.03 -10.74 -11.15
CA TYR A 81 -16.59 -10.19 -12.38
C TYR A 81 -15.68 -9.21 -13.12
N LEU A 82 -14.67 -8.60 -12.49
CA LEU A 82 -13.81 -7.65 -13.20
C LEU A 82 -12.81 -8.38 -14.10
N ARG A 83 -12.94 -8.11 -15.40
CA ARG A 83 -11.88 -8.37 -16.39
C ARG A 83 -10.70 -7.44 -16.13
N TYR A 84 -9.49 -7.92 -16.45
CA TYR A 84 -8.22 -7.21 -16.25
C TYR A 84 -8.24 -5.74 -16.74
N TRP A 85 -8.74 -5.51 -17.95
CA TRP A 85 -8.88 -4.17 -18.53
C TRP A 85 -9.79 -3.21 -17.76
N THR A 86 -10.89 -3.73 -17.21
CA THR A 86 -11.85 -2.93 -16.42
C THR A 86 -11.24 -2.60 -15.06
N TRP A 87 -10.52 -3.54 -14.46
CA TRP A 87 -9.83 -3.34 -13.19
C TRP A 87 -8.77 -2.24 -13.26
N GLU A 88 -7.97 -2.21 -14.32
CA GLU A 88 -6.95 -1.17 -14.53
C GLU A 88 -7.56 0.24 -14.64
N ARG A 89 -8.68 0.38 -15.37
CA ARG A 89 -9.37 1.68 -15.46
C ARG A 89 -10.00 2.10 -14.14
N LEU A 90 -10.59 1.16 -13.40
CA LEU A 90 -11.22 1.44 -12.11
C LEU A 90 -10.16 1.85 -11.07
N SER A 91 -9.01 1.17 -11.02
CA SER A 91 -7.94 1.50 -10.09
C SER A 91 -7.34 2.87 -10.39
N LEU A 92 -7.16 3.24 -11.66
CA LEU A 92 -6.77 4.59 -12.06
C LEU A 92 -7.81 5.65 -11.68
N LEU A 93 -9.11 5.33 -11.80
CA LEU A 93 -10.18 6.23 -11.38
C LEU A 93 -10.18 6.44 -9.87
N ILE A 94 -10.00 5.38 -9.07
CA ILE A 94 -9.88 5.48 -7.61
C ILE A 94 -8.62 6.28 -7.22
N ALA A 95 -7.50 6.06 -7.91
CA ALA A 95 -6.29 6.85 -7.70
C ALA A 95 -6.51 8.33 -8.05
N ALA A 96 -7.23 8.62 -9.14
CA ALA A 96 -7.59 9.99 -9.52
C ALA A 96 -8.58 10.61 -8.51
N PHE A 97 -9.50 9.83 -7.94
CA PHE A 97 -10.42 10.30 -6.91
C PHE A 97 -9.67 10.73 -5.63
N ASN A 98 -8.53 10.12 -5.29
CA ASN A 98 -7.69 10.59 -4.18
C ASN A 98 -7.18 12.03 -4.40
N LEU A 99 -7.18 12.56 -5.62
CA LEU A 99 -6.87 13.97 -5.87
C LEU A 99 -7.91 14.93 -5.25
N VAL A 100 -9.05 14.44 -4.75
CA VAL A 100 -10.02 15.25 -3.99
C VAL A 100 -9.41 15.90 -2.76
N PHE A 101 -8.34 15.32 -2.20
CA PHE A 101 -7.61 15.93 -1.09
C PHE A 101 -6.91 17.23 -1.47
N VAL A 102 -6.57 17.43 -2.75
CA VAL A 102 -5.93 18.66 -3.25
C VAL A 102 -6.85 19.88 -3.07
N PRO A 103 -8.07 19.93 -3.63
CA PRO A 103 -8.96 21.07 -3.42
C PRO A 103 -9.36 21.23 -1.96
N ILE A 104 -9.58 20.15 -1.21
CA ILE A 104 -9.90 20.23 0.24
C ILE A 104 -8.77 20.94 0.99
N THR A 105 -7.52 20.61 0.68
CA THR A 105 -6.35 21.27 1.28
C THR A 105 -6.31 22.74 0.91
N LEU A 106 -6.55 23.10 -0.35
CA LEU A 106 -6.58 24.50 -0.79
C LEU A 106 -7.69 25.32 -0.10
N PHE A 107 -8.88 24.75 0.07
CA PHE A 107 -10.00 25.39 0.77
C PHE A 107 -9.78 25.51 2.28
N SER A 108 -8.92 24.67 2.86
CA SER A 108 -8.57 24.74 4.28
C SER A 108 -7.65 25.92 4.63
N HIS A 109 -7.28 26.76 3.65
CA HIS A 109 -6.36 27.90 3.81
C HIS A 109 -5.07 27.52 4.55
N PRO A 110 -4.25 26.61 3.99
CA PRO A 110 -3.09 26.10 4.69
C PRO A 110 -2.03 27.20 4.80
N ASP A 111 -1.33 27.22 5.93
CA ASP A 111 -0.16 28.08 6.09
C ASP A 111 1.01 27.50 5.30
N TRP A 112 1.18 28.01 4.07
CA TRP A 112 2.26 27.61 3.18
C TRP A 112 3.65 27.90 3.74
N LYS A 113 3.79 28.90 4.63
CA LYS A 113 5.07 29.20 5.27
C LYS A 113 5.41 28.13 6.31
N ALA A 114 4.45 27.77 7.16
CA ALA A 114 4.63 26.70 8.14
C ALA A 114 4.93 25.35 7.45
N ALA A 115 4.27 25.06 6.32
CA ALA A 115 4.57 23.88 5.52
C ALA A 115 6.00 23.91 4.96
N ALA A 116 6.42 25.03 4.36
CA ALA A 116 7.77 25.18 3.82
C ALA A 116 8.86 25.08 4.89
N GLU A 117 8.64 25.67 6.07
CA GLU A 117 9.54 25.56 7.23
C GLU A 117 9.63 24.11 7.73
N SER A 118 8.50 23.41 7.78
CA SER A 118 8.44 21.99 8.15
C SER A 118 9.20 21.10 7.16
N PHE A 119 9.16 21.40 5.86
CA PHE A 119 9.96 20.69 4.85
C PHE A 119 11.45 21.06 4.88
N ALA A 120 11.78 22.31 5.19
CA ALA A 120 13.16 22.79 5.30
C ALA A 120 13.89 22.30 6.57
N GLY A 121 13.19 21.61 7.47
CA GLY A 121 13.76 21.07 8.71
C GLY A 121 14.10 22.14 9.75
N HIS A 122 13.73 23.40 9.52
CA HIS A 122 13.95 24.47 10.48
C HIS A 122 12.88 24.39 11.57
N GLY A 123 13.28 24.04 12.80
CA GLY A 123 12.40 24.07 13.96
C GLY A 123 11.44 22.88 14.08
N TRP A 124 11.86 21.66 13.71
CA TRP A 124 11.11 20.43 14.02
C TRP A 124 10.87 20.30 15.53
N LEU A 125 9.74 20.83 15.98
CA LEU A 125 9.23 20.70 17.34
C LEU A 125 8.49 19.39 17.45
N VAL A 126 9.24 18.29 17.50
CA VAL A 126 8.67 17.00 17.86
C VAL A 126 8.30 17.06 19.35
N ALA A 127 7.01 17.10 19.66
CA ALA A 127 6.54 17.10 21.04
C ALA A 127 7.07 15.84 21.76
N GLY A 128 7.97 16.04 22.73
CA GLY A 128 8.67 14.97 23.45
C GLY A 128 10.01 14.51 22.85
N GLY A 129 10.45 15.08 21.73
CA GLY A 129 11.73 14.78 21.08
C GLY A 129 11.69 13.59 20.09
N PHE A 130 12.76 13.46 19.31
CA PHE A 130 12.90 12.42 18.25
C PHE A 130 12.93 10.97 18.77
N LEU A 131 13.13 10.78 20.07
CA LEU A 131 13.10 9.46 20.72
C LEU A 131 11.82 9.25 21.53
N SER A 132 10.84 10.14 21.42
CA SER A 132 9.55 9.95 22.08
C SER A 132 8.81 8.76 21.48
N ALA A 133 8.15 7.98 22.34
CA ALA A 133 7.35 6.83 21.90
C ALA A 133 6.29 7.20 20.83
N PRO A 134 5.53 8.31 20.95
CA PRO A 134 4.57 8.71 19.93
C PRO A 134 5.22 8.97 18.57
N PHE A 135 6.38 9.63 18.56
CA PHE A 135 7.10 9.91 17.32
C PHE A 135 7.63 8.63 16.67
N LEU A 136 8.23 7.72 17.45
CA LEU A 136 8.72 6.44 16.94
C LEU A 136 7.59 5.56 16.41
N ILE A 137 6.43 5.56 17.08
CA ILE A 137 5.24 4.84 16.60
C ILE A 137 4.78 5.43 15.27
N LEU A 138 4.59 6.76 15.17
CA LEU A 138 4.17 7.41 13.92
C LEU A 138 5.17 7.21 12.77
N LEU A 139 6.47 7.28 13.08
CA LEU A 139 7.54 7.03 12.11
C LEU A 139 7.50 5.59 11.61
N SER A 140 7.42 4.61 12.52
CA SER A 140 7.33 3.19 12.16
C SER A 140 6.07 2.88 11.35
N ALA A 141 4.94 3.48 11.71
CA ALA A 141 3.68 3.33 10.99
C ALA A 141 3.78 3.89 9.57
N ASN A 142 4.32 5.10 9.39
CA ASN A 142 4.49 5.71 8.06
C ASN A 142 5.42 4.89 7.16
N ILE A 143 6.52 4.36 7.71
CA ILE A 143 7.43 3.49 6.97
C ILE A 143 6.69 2.21 6.54
N GLY A 144 5.96 1.58 7.47
CA GLY A 144 5.17 0.37 7.20
C GLY A 144 4.09 0.56 6.14
N THR A 145 3.42 1.72 6.10
CA THR A 145 2.41 2.02 5.08
C THR A 145 2.99 2.41 3.72
N THR A 146 4.26 2.80 3.64
CA THR A 146 4.89 3.25 2.39
C THR A 146 5.39 2.09 1.53
N ILE A 147 5.93 1.04 2.15
CA ILE A 147 6.46 -0.14 1.45
C ILE A 147 5.82 -1.37 2.07
N ALA A 148 4.67 -1.78 1.52
CA ALA A 148 4.02 -2.99 1.99
C ALA A 148 4.72 -4.23 1.38
N PRO A 149 5.10 -5.24 2.18
CA PRO A 149 5.81 -6.43 1.68
C PRO A 149 5.10 -7.08 0.49
N TRP A 150 3.76 -7.15 0.52
CA TRP A 150 2.96 -7.75 -0.55
C TRP A 150 3.12 -7.06 -1.91
N GLN A 151 3.39 -5.75 -1.92
CA GLN A 151 3.60 -5.01 -3.17
C GLN A 151 4.83 -5.55 -3.91
N LEU A 152 5.88 -5.96 -3.19
CA LEU A 152 7.09 -6.51 -3.81
C LEU A 152 6.83 -7.88 -4.43
N PHE A 153 6.10 -8.76 -3.72
CA PHE A 153 5.71 -10.07 -4.25
C PHE A 153 4.80 -9.93 -5.47
N PHE A 154 3.81 -9.05 -5.40
CA PHE A 154 2.86 -8.80 -6.47
C PHE A 154 3.55 -8.18 -7.69
N GLN A 155 4.31 -7.10 -7.49
CA GLN A 155 5.01 -6.39 -8.56
C GLN A 155 5.97 -7.31 -9.31
N GLN A 156 6.76 -8.12 -8.59
CA GLN A 156 7.64 -9.08 -9.25
C GLN A 156 6.85 -10.13 -10.04
N SER A 157 5.76 -10.65 -9.48
CA SER A 157 4.93 -11.65 -10.18
C SER A 157 4.30 -11.05 -11.45
N CYS A 158 3.80 -9.82 -11.40
CA CYS A 158 3.28 -9.14 -12.59
C CYS A 158 4.34 -8.92 -13.68
N VAL A 159 5.59 -8.64 -13.30
CA VAL A 159 6.71 -8.48 -14.24
C VAL A 159 7.00 -9.82 -14.94
N VAL A 160 6.97 -10.92 -14.20
CA VAL A 160 7.17 -12.28 -14.73
C VAL A 160 6.00 -12.71 -15.61
N ASP A 161 4.76 -12.48 -15.18
CA ASP A 161 3.53 -12.85 -15.91
C ASP A 161 3.39 -12.06 -17.22
N LYS A 162 3.79 -10.78 -17.22
CA LYS A 162 3.84 -9.96 -18.45
C LYS A 162 5.02 -10.32 -19.36
N GLY A 163 5.98 -11.12 -18.88
CA GLY A 163 7.15 -11.53 -19.65
C GLY A 163 8.12 -10.38 -19.98
N LEU A 164 8.14 -9.33 -19.15
CA LEU A 164 9.00 -8.16 -19.37
C LEU A 164 10.47 -8.57 -19.41
N VAL A 165 11.20 -8.06 -20.40
CA VAL A 165 12.65 -8.28 -20.53
C VAL A 165 13.42 -7.06 -20.04
N PRO A 166 14.72 -7.20 -19.68
CA PRO A 166 15.53 -6.06 -19.24
C PRO A 166 15.53 -4.87 -20.20
N LYS A 167 15.39 -5.12 -21.52
CA LYS A 167 15.29 -4.08 -22.55
C LYS A 167 14.05 -3.19 -22.46
N ASP A 168 13.02 -3.61 -21.73
CA ASP A 168 11.77 -2.85 -21.55
C ASP A 168 11.81 -1.94 -20.32
N ILE A 169 12.87 -2.00 -19.51
CA ILE A 169 12.98 -1.34 -18.19
C ILE A 169 14.07 -0.24 -18.19
N ASP A 170 14.89 -0.17 -19.24
CA ASP A 170 15.97 0.82 -19.41
C ASP A 170 15.49 2.14 -20.04
#